data_AF-A0A8I1WCI5-F1
#
_entry.id   AF-A0A8I1WCI5-F1
#
_cell.length_a   1.000
_cell.length_b   1.000
_cell.length_c   1.000
_cell.angle_alpha   90.00
_cell.angle_beta   90.00
_cell.angle_gamma   90.00
#
_symmetry.space_group_name_H-M   'P 1'
#
loop_
_entity.id
_entity.type
_entity.pdbx_description
1 polymer ?
#
loop_
_entity_poly.entity_id
_entity_poly.type
_entity_poly.pdbx_seq_one_letter_code
_entity_poly.pdbx_strand_id
1 'polypeptide(L)'
;MWKNSRGDIAGNRNQHPSTLVPDADTLIKNLAQFGGDQAEYALQHKLVDKLVTRQQMNLLLTKTFGLDKTAQDFNYTTLNDYLAANPMNRTPRDGNIAVIIDSGALTDDTQQPGTIHGDRTA
;
A
#
# COMPACT_ATOMS: atom_id res chain seq x y z
N MET A 1 -3.51 -17.58 -1.09
CA MET A 1 -3.17 -16.16 -1.29
C MET A 1 -4.19 -15.42 -2.15
N TRP A 2 -4.31 -15.72 -3.45
CA TRP A 2 -5.18 -14.95 -4.35
C TRP A 2 -6.66 -14.81 -3.92
N LYS A 3 -7.29 -15.89 -3.43
CA LYS A 3 -8.65 -15.83 -2.90
C LYS A 3 -8.80 -14.83 -1.74
N ASN A 4 -7.81 -14.77 -0.85
CA ASN A 4 -7.83 -13.87 0.32
C ASN A 4 -7.65 -12.43 -0.14
N SER A 5 -6.65 -12.16 -0.99
CA SER A 5 -6.42 -10.82 -1.56
C SER A 5 -7.68 -10.27 -2.25
N ARG A 6 -8.39 -11.10 -3.04
CA ARG A 6 -9.67 -10.69 -3.64
C ARG A 6 -10.74 -10.40 -2.58
N GLY A 7 -10.82 -11.22 -1.54
CA GLY A 7 -11.74 -11.01 -0.42
C GLY A 7 -11.49 -9.67 0.28
N ASP A 8 -10.23 -9.37 0.61
CA ASP A 8 -9.84 -8.16 1.33
C ASP A 8 -10.12 -6.90 0.51
N ILE A 9 -9.74 -6.90 -0.76
CA ILE A 9 -9.98 -5.75 -1.66
C ILE A 9 -11.49 -5.54 -1.87
N ALA A 10 -12.25 -6.62 -2.03
CA ALA A 10 -13.70 -6.55 -2.18
C ALA A 10 -14.39 -6.02 -0.92
N GLY A 11 -13.93 -6.45 0.26
CA GLY A 11 -14.37 -5.89 1.55
C GLY A 11 -14.11 -4.39 1.65
N ASN A 12 -12.90 -3.93 1.31
CA ASN A 12 -12.54 -2.50 1.34
C ASN A 12 -13.38 -1.65 0.38
N ARG A 13 -13.85 -2.24 -0.73
CA ARG A 13 -14.70 -1.57 -1.73
C ARG A 13 -16.20 -1.76 -1.50
N ASN A 14 -16.62 -2.50 -0.46
CA ASN A 14 -18.01 -2.93 -0.26
C ASN A 14 -18.62 -3.56 -1.52
N GLN A 15 -17.88 -4.47 -2.16
CA GLN A 15 -18.29 -5.19 -3.36
C GLN A 15 -18.18 -6.70 -3.18
N HIS A 16 -18.81 -7.45 -4.08
CA HIS A 16 -18.61 -8.90 -4.14
C HIS A 16 -17.29 -9.22 -4.87
N PRO A 17 -16.48 -10.20 -4.42
CA PRO A 17 -15.19 -10.51 -5.05
C PRO A 17 -15.25 -10.82 -6.55
N SER A 18 -16.33 -11.43 -7.03
CA SER A 18 -16.51 -11.72 -8.46
C SER A 18 -16.84 -10.48 -9.31
N THR A 19 -17.33 -9.40 -8.69
CA THR A 19 -17.56 -8.11 -9.36
C THR A 19 -16.24 -7.34 -9.52
N LEU A 20 -15.33 -7.52 -8.57
CA LEU A 20 -14.07 -6.78 -8.51
C LEU A 20 -13.01 -7.38 -9.44
N VAL A 21 -12.91 -8.71 -9.49
CA VAL A 21 -12.00 -9.42 -10.40
C VAL A 21 -12.76 -10.55 -11.09
N PRO A 22 -13.43 -10.25 -12.23
CA PRO A 22 -14.09 -11.28 -13.03
C PRO A 22 -13.04 -12.21 -13.69
N ASP A 23 -13.50 -13.29 -14.31
CA ASP A 23 -12.64 -14.10 -15.19
C ASP A 23 -12.16 -13.31 -16.42
N ALA A 24 -11.14 -13.83 -17.11
CA ALA A 24 -10.49 -13.15 -18.20
C ALA A 24 -11.44 -12.84 -19.37
N ASP A 25 -12.33 -13.76 -19.73
CA ASP A 25 -13.27 -13.57 -20.84
C ASP A 25 -14.28 -12.46 -20.51
N THR A 26 -14.80 -12.48 -19.28
CA THR A 26 -15.71 -11.44 -18.78
C THR A 26 -15.00 -10.09 -18.69
N LEU A 27 -13.74 -10.04 -18.26
CA LEU A 27 -12.94 -8.82 -18.24
C LEU A 27 -12.77 -8.24 -19.65
N ILE A 28 -12.35 -9.04 -20.63
CA ILE A 28 -12.14 -8.62 -22.02
C ILE A 28 -13.46 -8.10 -22.62
N LYS A 29 -14.56 -8.83 -22.39
CA LYS A 29 -15.89 -8.43 -22.85
C LYS A 29 -16.35 -7.10 -22.25
N ASN A 30 -16.11 -6.88 -20.96
CA ASN A 30 -16.51 -5.65 -20.30
C ASN A 30 -15.63 -4.47 -20.74
N LEU A 31 -14.33 -4.68 -20.86
CA LEU A 31 -13.40 -3.64 -21.33
C LEU A 31 -13.70 -3.21 -22.77
N ALA A 32 -14.10 -4.15 -23.64
CA ALA A 32 -14.48 -3.85 -25.01
C ALA A 32 -15.71 -2.91 -25.10
N GLN A 33 -16.62 -2.93 -24.12
CA GLN A 33 -17.76 -2.01 -24.07
C GLN A 33 -17.34 -0.55 -23.86
N PHE A 34 -16.15 -0.32 -23.31
CA PHE A 34 -15.55 1.00 -23.09
C PHE A 34 -14.48 1.33 -24.12
N GLY A 35 -14.48 0.66 -25.29
CA GLY A 35 -13.50 0.91 -26.35
C GLY A 35 -12.05 0.60 -25.95
N GLY A 36 -11.83 -0.23 -24.93
CA GLY A 36 -10.51 -0.50 -24.40
C GLY A 36 -10.05 0.44 -23.27
N ASP A 37 -10.87 1.42 -22.87
CA ASP A 37 -10.51 2.36 -21.82
C ASP A 37 -10.56 1.70 -20.43
N GLN A 38 -9.38 1.47 -19.86
CA GLN A 38 -9.21 0.84 -18.55
C GLN A 38 -9.61 1.76 -17.39
N ALA A 39 -9.45 3.07 -17.56
CA ALA A 39 -9.81 4.05 -16.53
C ALA A 39 -11.33 4.14 -16.41
N GLU A 40 -12.02 4.21 -17.54
CA GLU A 40 -13.48 4.21 -17.58
C GLU A 40 -14.04 2.89 -17.05
N TYR A 41 -13.47 1.74 -17.47
CA TYR A 41 -13.82 0.44 -16.89
C TYR A 41 -13.68 0.44 -15.36
N ALA A 42 -12.53 0.91 -14.83
CA ALA A 42 -12.29 0.94 -13.40
C ALA A 42 -13.30 1.82 -12.66
N LEU A 43 -13.68 2.97 -13.24
CA LEU A 43 -14.68 3.86 -12.65
C LEU A 43 -16.07 3.23 -12.64
N GLN A 44 -16.53 2.69 -13.77
CA GLN A 44 -17.86 2.09 -13.91
C GLN A 44 -18.03 0.85 -13.03
N HIS A 45 -16.96 0.09 -12.83
CA HIS A 45 -16.93 -1.07 -11.94
C HIS A 45 -16.59 -0.73 -10.48
N LYS A 46 -16.44 0.56 -10.13
CA LYS A 46 -16.09 1.08 -8.80
C LYS A 46 -14.78 0.52 -8.21
N LEU A 47 -13.84 0.20 -9.10
CA LEU A 47 -12.46 -0.11 -8.76
C LEU A 47 -11.68 1.15 -8.39
N VAL A 48 -12.17 2.33 -8.79
CA VAL A 48 -11.72 3.67 -8.41
C VAL A 48 -12.92 4.57 -8.17
N ASP A 49 -12.73 5.66 -7.43
CA ASP A 49 -13.82 6.58 -7.05
C ASP A 49 -13.99 7.73 -8.05
N LYS A 50 -12.89 8.22 -8.64
CA LYS A 50 -12.86 9.35 -9.58
C LYS A 50 -11.69 9.25 -10.55
N LEU A 51 -11.90 9.77 -11.76
CA LEU A 51 -10.84 10.03 -12.73
C LEU A 51 -10.54 11.53 -12.74
N VAL A 52 -9.32 11.89 -12.36
CA VAL A 52 -8.89 13.29 -12.28
C VAL A 52 -7.47 13.42 -12.80
N THR A 53 -7.14 14.60 -13.34
CA THR A 53 -5.75 14.92 -13.69
C THR A 53 -4.92 15.11 -12.43
N ARG A 54 -3.59 15.04 -12.57
CA ARG A 54 -2.68 15.36 -11.46
C ARG A 54 -2.89 16.76 -10.88
N GLN A 55 -3.18 17.74 -11.73
CA GLN A 55 -3.48 19.10 -11.30
C GLN A 55 -4.76 19.16 -10.45
N GLN A 56 -5.82 18.48 -10.89
CA GLN A 56 -7.07 18.38 -10.14
C GLN A 56 -6.88 17.64 -8.80
N MET A 57 -6.05 16.59 -8.78
CA MET A 57 -5.70 15.89 -7.54
C MET A 57 -4.96 16.81 -6.57
N ASN A 58 -3.96 17.56 -7.03
CA ASN A 58 -3.26 18.53 -6.17
C ASN A 58 -4.21 19.58 -5.61
N LEU A 59 -5.10 20.15 -6.43
CA LEU A 59 -6.10 21.10 -5.94
C LEU A 59 -7.01 20.49 -4.87
N LEU A 60 -7.41 19.22 -5.02
CA LEU A 60 -8.23 18.51 -4.04
C LEU A 60 -7.47 18.31 -2.73
N LEU A 61 -6.20 17.88 -2.79
CA LEU A 61 -5.36 17.68 -1.62
C LEU A 61 -5.02 19.01 -0.93
N THR A 62 -4.70 20.07 -1.68
CA THR A 62 -4.48 21.42 -1.13
C THR A 62 -5.73 21.95 -0.44
N LYS A 63 -6.93 21.70 -1.00
CA LYS A 63 -8.19 22.06 -0.36
C LYS A 63 -8.40 21.32 0.97
N THR A 64 -8.00 20.06 1.06
CA THR A 64 -8.19 19.23 2.25
C THR A 64 -7.14 19.48 3.34
N PHE A 65 -5.87 19.62 2.95
CA PHE A 65 -4.75 19.68 3.89
C PHE A 65 -4.13 21.08 4.02
N GLY A 66 -4.53 22.03 3.17
CA GLY A 66 -3.96 23.37 3.10
C GLY A 66 -2.74 23.45 2.16
N LEU A 67 -2.32 24.68 1.85
CA LEU A 67 -1.17 24.98 1.00
C LEU A 67 0.07 25.26 1.84
N ASP A 68 1.15 24.54 1.57
CA ASP A 68 2.50 24.93 1.97
C ASP A 68 3.01 25.99 0.98
N LYS A 69 3.17 27.23 1.48
CA LYS A 69 3.65 28.35 0.66
C LYS A 69 5.13 28.26 0.31
N THR A 70 5.91 27.52 1.09
CA THR A 70 7.34 27.34 0.85
C THR A 70 7.55 26.28 -0.22
N ALA A 71 6.90 25.12 -0.07
CA ALA A 71 7.01 24.01 -1.02
C ALA A 71 6.16 24.20 -2.29
N GLN A 72 5.20 25.13 -2.28
CA GLN A 72 4.21 25.34 -3.36
C GLN A 72 3.40 24.07 -3.66
N ASP A 73 3.05 23.31 -2.62
CA ASP A 73 2.27 22.07 -2.71
C ASP A 73 1.29 21.97 -1.54
N PHE A 74 0.42 20.97 -1.51
CA PHE A 74 -0.40 20.71 -0.33
C PHE A 74 0.47 20.36 0.89
N ASN A 75 -0.01 20.61 2.10
CA ASN A 75 0.72 20.22 3.31
C ASN A 75 0.83 18.70 3.40
N TYR A 76 2.06 18.16 3.34
CA TYR A 76 2.34 16.75 3.58
C TYR A 76 3.71 16.57 4.23
N THR A 77 3.93 15.39 4.82
CA THR A 77 5.26 14.90 5.21
C THR A 77 5.38 13.47 4.70
N THR A 78 6.57 13.09 4.24
CA THR A 78 6.80 11.69 3.86
C THR A 78 6.86 10.83 5.11
N LEU A 79 6.60 9.53 4.97
CA LEU A 79 6.75 8.60 6.10
C LEU A 79 8.17 8.63 6.68
N ASN A 80 9.18 8.78 5.82
CA ASN A 80 10.58 8.81 6.24
C ASN A 80 10.90 10.05 7.07
N ASP A 81 10.48 11.23 6.62
CA ASP A 81 10.70 12.49 7.35
C ASP A 81 9.97 12.48 8.69
N TYR A 82 8.75 11.94 8.73
CA TYR A 82 7.98 11.77 9.95
C TYR A 82 8.70 10.87 10.96
N LEU A 83 9.20 9.71 10.52
CA LEU A 83 9.94 8.78 11.39
C LEU A 83 11.27 9.36 11.88
N ALA A 84 11.96 10.14 11.04
CA ALA A 84 13.20 10.80 11.42
C ALA A 84 12.97 11.92 12.45
N ALA A 85 11.89 12.70 12.30
CA ALA A 85 11.52 13.76 13.23
C ALA A 85 10.94 13.22 14.54
N ASN A 86 10.34 12.03 14.50
CA ASN A 86 9.67 11.42 15.64
C ASN A 86 10.26 10.02 15.93
N PRO A 87 11.57 9.95 16.28
CA PRO A 87 12.20 8.68 16.60
C PRO A 87 11.40 8.01 17.71
N MET A 88 11.09 6.72 17.55
CA MET A 88 10.42 5.95 18.60
C MET A 88 11.38 5.82 19.79
N ASN A 89 11.46 6.85 20.62
CA ASN A 89 12.24 6.87 21.84
C ASN A 89 11.52 5.97 22.84
N ARG A 90 11.89 4.69 22.84
CA ARG A 90 11.45 3.75 23.86
C ARG A 90 12.22 4.06 25.14
N THR A 91 11.56 4.72 26.09
CA THR A 91 12.09 4.82 27.45
C THR A 91 12.15 3.41 28.02
N PRO A 92 13.32 2.91 28.48
CA PRO A 92 13.40 1.61 29.12
C PRO A 92 12.45 1.57 30.33
N ARG A 93 11.61 0.54 30.39
CA ARG A 93 10.79 0.22 31.57
C ARG A 93 11.21 -1.15 32.08
N ASP A 94 10.97 -1.41 33.35
CA ASP A 94 11.17 -2.76 33.91
C ASP A 94 10.09 -3.71 33.37
N GLY A 95 10.47 -4.96 33.06
CA GLY A 95 9.55 -5.99 32.55
C GLY A 95 9.36 -6.04 31.02
N ASN A 96 10.42 -5.85 30.23
CA ASN A 96 10.33 -5.87 28.76
C ASN A 96 10.24 -7.29 28.16
N ILE A 97 9.56 -7.40 27.02
CA ILE A 97 9.56 -8.59 26.15
C ILE A 97 10.53 -8.32 24.99
N ALA A 98 11.53 -9.19 24.81
CA ALA A 98 12.43 -9.12 23.67
C ALA A 98 11.70 -9.52 22.38
N VAL A 99 11.89 -8.76 21.31
CA VAL A 99 11.44 -9.10 19.96
C VAL A 99 12.67 -9.39 19.13
N ILE A 100 12.85 -10.66 18.76
CA ILE A 100 13.93 -11.11 17.88
C ILE A 100 13.30 -11.38 16.51
N ILE A 101 13.88 -10.81 15.45
CA ILE A 101 13.39 -10.96 14.09
C ILE A 101 14.42 -11.74 13.29
N ASP A 102 14.02 -12.90 12.82
CA ASP A 102 14.76 -13.72 11.86
C ASP A 102 14.01 -13.66 10.52
N SER A 103 14.61 -13.01 9.53
CA SER A 103 13.97 -12.72 8.25
C SER A 103 14.94 -12.93 7.10
N GLY A 104 14.93 -14.12 6.53
CA GLY A 104 15.78 -14.49 5.40
C GLY A 104 15.90 -16.00 5.29
N ALA A 105 16.76 -16.46 4.37
CA ALA A 105 17.14 -17.86 4.33
C ALA A 105 18.09 -18.18 5.49
N LEU A 106 17.88 -19.33 6.13
CA LEU A 106 18.80 -19.87 7.12
C LEU A 106 19.93 -20.60 6.38
N THR A 107 21.18 -20.20 6.62
CA THR A 107 22.35 -20.84 6.02
C THR A 107 23.44 -21.09 7.05
N ASP A 108 24.19 -22.19 6.87
CA ASP A 108 25.29 -22.58 7.76
C ASP A 108 26.63 -21.92 7.36
N ASP A 109 26.68 -21.19 6.24
CA ASP A 109 27.90 -20.62 5.65
C ASP A 109 28.18 -19.18 6.11
N THR A 110 29.44 -18.73 6.15
CA THR A 110 29.80 -17.40 6.67
C THR A 110 29.12 -16.25 5.90
N GLN A 111 28.17 -15.59 6.57
CA GLN A 111 27.41 -14.37 6.24
C GLN A 111 27.60 -13.79 4.82
N GLN A 112 26.54 -13.93 4.01
CA GLN A 112 26.20 -12.91 3.00
C GLN A 112 25.07 -12.01 3.54
N PRO A 113 25.00 -10.72 3.14
CA PRO A 113 23.88 -9.86 3.50
C PRO A 113 22.53 -10.54 3.18
N GLY A 114 21.69 -10.78 4.19
CA GLY A 114 20.37 -11.42 4.02
C GLY A 114 20.26 -12.90 4.43
N THR A 115 21.27 -13.46 5.12
CA THR A 115 21.23 -14.84 5.66
C THR A 115 21.36 -14.87 7.19
N ILE A 116 20.68 -15.80 7.85
CA ILE A 116 20.68 -15.99 9.32
C ILE A 116 21.33 -17.34 9.69
N HIS A 117 22.11 -17.35 10.79
CA HIS A 117 22.69 -18.56 11.41
C HIS A 117 21.89 -19.00 12.63
N GLY A 118 21.57 -20.29 12.71
CA GLY A 118 20.83 -20.89 13.82
C GLY A 118 21.53 -20.83 15.18
N ASP A 119 22.86 -20.68 15.22
CA ASP A 119 23.64 -20.68 16.47
C ASP A 119 23.65 -19.34 17.23
N ARG A 120 22.95 -18.30 16.74
CA ARG A 120 22.96 -16.95 17.35
C ARG A 120 21.59 -16.42 17.77
N THR A 121 20.55 -17.23 17.65
CA THR A 121 19.17 -16.88 18.04
C THR A 121 18.70 -17.57 19.32
N ALA A 122 19.54 -18.40 19.96
CA ALA A 122 19.29 -19.08 21.23
C ALA A 122 19.99 -18.40 22.42
#